data_AF-A0A349R233-F1
#
_entry.id   AF-A0A349R233-F1
#
_cell.length_a   1.000
_cell.length_b   1.000
_cell.length_c   1.000
_cell.angle_alpha   90.00
_cell.angle_beta   90.00
_cell.angle_gamma   90.00
#
_symmetry.space_group_name_H-M   'P 1'
#
loop_
_entity.id
_entity.type
_entity.pdbx_description
1 polymer ?
#
loop_
_entity_poly.entity_id
_entity_poly.type
_entity_poly.pdbx_seq_one_letter_code
_entity_poly.pdbx_strand_id
1 'polypeptide(L)'
;MNLNMIFFRYSLYFIYFLSLFHPFFLRADTSDMVKKGFDLAQRQYALLYKDHSDLRKYPRSADPKGKTTFTDIRDWTGGFWPGCLWYVFEYTGKDQWRDAALKWTNSLRQNQYNTQHHDIGFVMNCSYGNAYRLTGDTTL
;
A
#
# COMPACT_ATOMS: atom_id res chain seq x y z
N MET A 1 -25.73 -44.77 43.07
CA MET A 1 -25.60 -44.16 41.72
C MET A 1 -24.46 -44.87 41.00
N ASN A 2 -24.69 -45.43 39.81
CA ASN A 2 -23.84 -46.46 39.20
C ASN A 2 -22.56 -45.85 38.59
N LEU A 3 -21.37 -46.32 38.98
CA LEU A 3 -20.06 -45.73 38.64
C LEU A 3 -19.83 -45.65 37.11
N ASN A 4 -20.37 -46.61 36.35
CA ASN A 4 -20.26 -46.68 34.90
C ASN A 4 -21.02 -45.55 34.17
N MET A 5 -22.12 -45.03 34.74
CA MET A 5 -22.85 -43.87 34.18
C MET A 5 -22.08 -42.55 34.35
N ILE A 6 -21.22 -42.47 35.37
CA ILE A 6 -20.43 -41.27 35.66
C ILE A 6 -19.28 -41.16 34.65
N PHE A 7 -18.57 -42.27 34.39
CA PHE A 7 -17.51 -42.32 33.38
C PHE A 7 -18.02 -42.04 31.96
N PHE A 8 -19.20 -42.56 31.60
CA PHE A 8 -19.79 -42.32 30.27
C PHE A 8 -20.19 -40.85 30.05
N ARG A 9 -20.67 -40.16 31.10
CA ARG A 9 -21.01 -38.73 31.04
C ARG A 9 -19.77 -37.86 30.90
N TYR A 10 -18.69 -38.13 31.64
CA TYR A 10 -17.44 -37.36 31.50
C TYR A 10 -16.76 -37.55 30.14
N SER A 11 -16.88 -38.73 29.53
CA SER A 11 -16.37 -39.00 28.16
C SER A 11 -17.09 -38.16 27.09
N LEU A 12 -18.42 -37.98 27.20
CA LEU A 12 -19.19 -37.14 26.29
C LEU A 12 -18.91 -35.63 26.48
N TYR A 13 -18.69 -35.17 27.71
CA TYR A 13 -18.28 -33.78 27.97
C TYR A 13 -16.85 -33.48 27.48
N PHE A 14 -15.95 -34.45 27.52
CA PHE A 14 -14.58 -34.31 27.00
C PHE A 14 -14.56 -34.15 25.47
N ILE A 15 -15.40 -34.90 24.75
CA ILE A 15 -15.56 -34.76 23.29
C ILE A 15 -16.23 -33.41 22.93
N TYR A 16 -17.21 -32.96 23.72
CA TYR A 16 -17.83 -31.63 23.57
C TYR A 16 -16.87 -30.46 23.88
N PHE A 17 -15.93 -30.65 24.81
CA PHE A 17 -14.93 -29.63 25.13
C PHE A 17 -13.85 -29.51 24.03
N LEU A 18 -13.50 -30.63 23.37
CA LEU A 18 -12.61 -30.65 22.20
C LEU A 18 -13.24 -30.07 20.93
N SER A 19 -14.57 -30.16 20.76
CA SER A 19 -15.26 -29.55 19.61
C SER A 19 -15.48 -28.04 19.75
N LEU A 20 -15.49 -27.50 20.97
CA LEU A 20 -15.51 -26.04 21.24
C LEU A 20 -14.15 -25.36 21.03
N PHE A 21 -13.08 -26.15 20.91
CA PHE A 21 -11.72 -25.71 20.55
C PHE A 21 -11.32 -26.20 19.16
N HIS A 22 -12.25 -26.25 18.19
CA HIS A 22 -11.81 -26.20 16.78
C HIS A 22 -11.30 -24.78 16.53
N PRO A 23 -9.98 -24.59 16.42
CA PRO A 23 -9.52 -23.26 16.21
C PRO A 23 -9.86 -22.89 14.77
N PHE A 24 -10.68 -21.86 14.64
CA PHE A 24 -10.92 -21.14 13.40
C PHE A 24 -9.59 -20.52 12.93
N PHE A 25 -8.71 -21.33 12.33
CA PHE A 25 -7.43 -20.89 11.76
C PHE A 25 -7.26 -21.35 10.31
N LEU A 26 -8.34 -21.32 9.51
CA LEU A 26 -8.19 -21.17 8.06
C LEU A 26 -8.14 -19.68 7.73
N ARG A 27 -6.96 -19.06 7.94
CA ARG A 27 -6.70 -17.75 7.34
C ARG A 27 -6.46 -17.99 5.85
N ALA A 28 -7.25 -17.36 4.99
CA ALA A 28 -7.04 -17.42 3.55
C ALA A 28 -5.60 -16.96 3.23
N ASP A 29 -4.82 -17.82 2.56
CA ASP A 29 -3.52 -17.42 2.04
C ASP A 29 -3.75 -16.40 0.92
N THR A 30 -3.37 -15.15 1.18
CA THR A 30 -3.54 -14.02 0.25
C THR A 30 -2.23 -13.69 -0.46
N SER A 31 -1.15 -14.44 -0.22
CA SER A 31 0.18 -14.18 -0.76
C SER A 31 0.17 -14.15 -2.30
N ASP A 32 -0.59 -15.06 -2.92
CA ASP A 32 -0.79 -15.10 -4.38
C ASP A 32 -1.53 -13.85 -4.89
N MET A 33 -2.59 -13.41 -4.21
CA MET A 33 -3.33 -12.20 -4.59
C MET A 33 -2.47 -10.94 -4.47
N VAL A 34 -1.70 -10.83 -3.38
CA VAL A 34 -0.76 -9.73 -3.16
C VAL A 34 0.30 -9.71 -4.25
N LYS A 35 0.92 -10.86 -4.53
CA LYS A 35 1.93 -10.99 -5.59
C LYS A 35 1.37 -10.58 -6.95
N LYS A 36 0.21 -11.11 -7.35
CA LYS A 36 -0.47 -10.75 -8.60
C LYS A 36 -0.78 -9.26 -8.69
N GLY A 37 -1.22 -8.66 -7.58
CA GLY A 37 -1.48 -7.23 -7.47
C GLY A 37 -0.24 -6.38 -7.74
N PHE A 38 0.88 -6.67 -7.07
CA PHE A 38 2.13 -5.95 -7.27
C PHE A 38 2.79 -6.25 -8.62
N ASP A 39 2.64 -7.44 -9.18
CA ASP A 39 3.10 -7.77 -10.54
C ASP A 39 2.33 -6.98 -11.60
N LEU A 40 1.02 -6.74 -11.40
CA LEU A 40 0.24 -5.86 -12.25
C LEU A 40 0.64 -4.38 -12.04
N ALA A 41 0.76 -3.93 -10.79
CA ALA A 41 1.14 -2.56 -10.47
C ALA A 41 2.48 -2.18 -11.09
N GLN A 42 3.51 -3.03 -10.97
CA GLN A 42 4.82 -2.81 -11.60
C GLN A 42 4.71 -2.62 -13.11
N ARG A 43 3.92 -3.46 -13.80
CA ARG A 43 3.74 -3.35 -15.26
C ARG A 43 3.04 -2.05 -15.64
N GLN A 44 1.94 -1.72 -14.97
CA GLN A 44 1.17 -0.49 -15.25
C GLN A 44 1.98 0.76 -14.93
N TYR A 45 2.69 0.79 -13.80
CA TYR A 45 3.50 1.94 -13.41
C TYR A 45 4.74 2.11 -14.28
N ALA A 46 5.32 1.01 -14.79
CA ALA A 46 6.42 1.10 -15.74
C ALA A 46 5.97 1.71 -17.07
N LEU A 47 4.77 1.35 -17.55
CA LEU A 47 4.18 1.97 -18.74
C LEU A 47 3.90 3.45 -18.52
N LEU A 48 3.26 3.81 -17.40
CA LEU A 48 2.96 5.21 -17.07
C LEU A 48 4.23 6.05 -16.89
N TYR A 49 5.24 5.52 -16.19
CA TYR A 49 6.52 6.21 -16.00
C TYR A 49 7.30 6.39 -17.31
N LYS A 50 7.19 5.43 -18.24
CA LYS A 50 7.79 5.53 -19.57
C LYS A 50 7.08 6.57 -20.45
N ASP A 51 5.75 6.57 -20.43
CA ASP A 51 4.93 7.50 -21.22
C ASP A 51 4.99 8.93 -20.68
N HIS A 52 5.19 9.09 -19.37
CA HIS A 52 5.07 10.37 -18.70
C HIS A 52 6.28 10.73 -17.83
N SER A 53 7.08 11.70 -18.31
CA SER A 53 8.28 12.20 -17.65
C SER A 53 8.25 13.68 -17.26
N ASP A 54 7.15 14.39 -17.55
CA ASP A 54 6.98 15.81 -17.18
C ASP A 54 6.64 15.93 -15.69
N LEU A 55 7.64 16.29 -14.88
CA LEU A 55 7.55 16.44 -13.43
C LEU A 55 6.61 17.57 -12.94
N ARG A 56 6.02 18.33 -13.86
CA ARG A 56 5.01 19.35 -13.54
C ARG A 56 3.59 18.79 -13.60
N LYS A 57 3.43 17.55 -14.07
CA LYS A 57 2.14 16.90 -14.32
C LYS A 57 2.07 15.60 -13.53
N TYR A 58 1.18 15.52 -12.56
CA TYR A 58 1.01 14.36 -11.68
C TYR A 58 -0.21 13.55 -12.14
N PRO A 59 -0.10 12.22 -12.35
CA PRO A 59 -1.25 11.38 -12.66
C PRO A 59 -2.34 11.51 -11.59
N ARG A 60 -3.60 11.73 -12.02
CA ARG A 60 -4.72 11.97 -11.10
C ARG A 60 -5.86 11.00 -11.26
N SER A 61 -6.38 10.85 -12.47
CA SER A 61 -7.51 9.95 -12.77
C SER A 61 -7.39 9.38 -14.18
N ALA A 62 -8.42 8.67 -14.62
CA ALA A 62 -8.59 8.28 -16.02
C ALA A 62 -9.90 8.86 -16.55
N ASP A 63 -9.90 9.25 -17.83
CA ASP A 63 -11.13 9.61 -18.53
C ASP A 63 -11.98 8.34 -18.81
N PRO A 64 -13.23 8.47 -19.29
CA PRO A 64 -14.08 7.32 -19.60
C PRO A 64 -13.51 6.36 -20.67
N LYS A 65 -12.48 6.77 -21.42
CA LYS A 65 -11.78 5.97 -22.41
C LYS A 65 -10.51 5.32 -21.85
N GLY A 66 -10.24 5.49 -20.56
CA GLY A 66 -9.08 4.93 -19.87
C GLY A 66 -7.79 5.74 -20.05
N LYS A 67 -7.84 6.95 -20.62
CA LYS A 67 -6.65 7.81 -20.76
C LYS A 67 -6.35 8.50 -19.43
N THR A 68 -5.11 8.41 -18.98
CA THR A 68 -4.65 9.11 -17.77
C THR A 68 -4.81 10.62 -17.90
N THR A 69 -5.41 11.23 -16.88
CA THR A 69 -5.48 12.68 -16.68
C THR A 69 -4.40 13.10 -15.69
N PHE A 70 -3.95 14.34 -15.82
CA PHE A 70 -2.88 14.89 -15.00
C PHE A 70 -3.32 16.17 -14.32
N THR A 71 -2.69 16.47 -13.19
CA THR A 71 -2.84 17.70 -12.43
C THR A 71 -1.49 18.36 -12.17
N ASP A 72 -1.47 19.56 -11.60
CA ASP A 72 -0.23 20.28 -11.29
C ASP A 72 0.27 20.01 -9.86
N ILE A 73 1.40 20.64 -9.52
CA ILE A 73 2.07 20.52 -8.22
C ILE A 73 1.20 20.95 -7.02
N ARG A 74 0.25 21.87 -7.19
CA ARG A 74 -0.57 22.41 -6.10
C ARG A 74 -1.81 21.57 -5.80
N ASP A 75 -2.11 20.57 -6.62
CA ASP A 75 -3.24 19.70 -6.39
C ASP A 75 -3.01 18.79 -5.18
N TRP A 76 -4.05 18.61 -4.37
CA TRP A 76 -4.03 17.74 -3.20
C TRP A 76 -3.65 16.28 -3.51
N THR A 77 -3.85 15.82 -4.76
CA THR A 77 -3.49 14.47 -5.18
C THR A 77 -2.02 14.29 -5.56
N GLY A 78 -1.22 15.36 -5.61
CA GLY A 78 0.15 15.33 -6.14
C GLY A 78 1.08 14.31 -5.47
N GLY A 79 0.88 14.05 -4.17
CA GLY A 79 1.69 13.11 -3.40
C GLY A 79 1.38 11.62 -3.63
N PHE A 80 0.25 11.28 -4.25
CA PHE A 80 -0.14 9.88 -4.42
C PHE A 80 0.74 9.15 -5.42
N TRP A 81 1.12 9.80 -6.52
CA TRP A 81 1.98 9.17 -7.52
C TRP A 81 3.34 8.74 -6.94
N PRO A 82 4.16 9.64 -6.34
CA PRO A 82 5.38 9.20 -5.67
C PRO A 82 5.12 8.22 -4.52
N GLY A 83 4.02 8.34 -3.78
CA GLY A 83 3.66 7.37 -2.74
C GLY A 83 3.44 5.96 -3.26
N CYS A 84 2.76 5.82 -4.40
CA CYS A 84 2.59 4.53 -5.07
C CYS A 84 3.93 3.93 -5.53
N LEU A 85 4.85 4.76 -6.03
CA LEU A 85 6.20 4.31 -6.39
C LEU A 85 6.99 3.83 -5.16
N TRP A 86 6.87 4.53 -4.02
CA TRP A 86 7.45 4.09 -2.75
C TRP A 86 6.91 2.75 -2.28
N TYR A 87 5.59 2.50 -2.38
CA TYR A 87 5.03 1.20 -2.02
C TYR A 87 5.47 0.07 -2.95
N VAL A 88 5.65 0.34 -4.24
CA VAL A 88 6.22 -0.66 -5.15
C VAL A 88 7.70 -0.92 -4.82
N PHE A 89 8.46 0.10 -4.44
CA PHE A 89 9.83 -0.09 -3.94
C PHE A 89 9.84 -0.94 -2.67
N GLU A 90 9.05 -0.59 -1.67
CA GLU A 90 8.96 -1.32 -0.40
C GLU A 90 8.63 -2.81 -0.59
N TYR A 91 7.71 -3.12 -1.51
CA TYR A 91 7.36 -4.50 -1.81
C TYR A 91 8.44 -5.25 -2.60
N THR A 92 9.08 -4.59 -3.58
CA THR A 92 9.95 -5.27 -4.55
C THR A 92 11.44 -5.20 -4.21
N GLY A 93 11.85 -4.23 -3.39
CA GLY A 93 13.25 -3.90 -3.11
C GLY A 93 14.05 -3.40 -4.32
N LYS A 94 13.44 -3.09 -5.47
CA LYS A 94 14.17 -2.73 -6.69
C LYS A 94 14.49 -1.24 -6.74
N ASP A 95 15.77 -0.93 -6.86
CA ASP A 95 16.31 0.44 -6.91
C ASP A 95 15.66 1.34 -7.96
N GLN A 96 15.26 0.80 -9.13
CA GLN A 96 14.55 1.58 -10.15
C GLN A 96 13.28 2.27 -9.60
N TRP A 97 12.57 1.62 -8.66
CA TRP A 97 11.36 2.18 -8.06
C TRP A 97 11.70 3.20 -6.98
N ARG A 98 12.76 2.98 -6.20
CA ARG A 98 13.30 3.97 -5.26
C ARG A 98 13.70 5.24 -6.00
N ASP A 99 14.47 5.12 -7.07
CA ASP A 99 14.99 6.25 -7.83
C ASP A 99 13.87 7.03 -8.52
N ALA A 100 12.87 6.33 -9.08
CA ALA A 100 11.67 6.95 -9.60
C ALA A 100 10.87 7.67 -8.49
N ALA A 101 10.68 7.04 -7.33
CA ALA A 101 9.94 7.61 -6.21
C ALA A 101 10.65 8.87 -5.66
N LEU A 102 11.97 8.82 -5.50
CA LEU A 102 12.80 9.97 -5.10
C LEU A 102 12.67 11.13 -6.08
N LYS A 103 12.77 10.86 -7.38
CA LYS A 103 12.64 11.89 -8.43
C LYS A 103 11.30 12.63 -8.35
N TRP A 104 10.20 11.89 -8.22
CA TRP A 104 8.85 12.48 -8.12
C TRP A 104 8.54 13.06 -6.73
N THR A 105 9.19 12.59 -5.67
CA THR A 105 9.09 13.19 -4.34
C THR A 105 9.77 14.56 -4.35
N ASN A 106 10.98 14.65 -4.89
CA ASN A 106 11.75 15.89 -4.95
C ASN A 106 11.06 16.97 -5.81
N SER A 107 10.31 16.58 -6.85
CA SER A 107 9.54 17.55 -7.65
C SER A 107 8.41 18.22 -6.87
N LEU A 108 7.98 17.67 -5.72
CA LEU A 108 6.97 18.27 -4.85
C LEU A 108 7.53 19.25 -3.80
N ARG A 109 8.85 19.49 -3.77
CA ARG A 109 9.53 20.24 -2.68
C ARG A 109 8.88 21.58 -2.34
N GLN A 110 8.35 22.30 -3.32
CA GLN A 110 7.74 23.62 -3.11
C GLN A 110 6.46 23.57 -2.27
N ASN A 111 5.79 22.41 -2.18
CA ASN A 111 4.60 22.25 -1.35
C ASN A 111 4.87 22.35 0.15
N GLN A 112 6.12 22.25 0.62
CA GLN A 112 6.42 22.48 2.04
C GLN A 112 5.98 23.88 2.53
N TYR A 113 5.78 24.82 1.61
CA TYR A 113 5.28 26.18 1.90
C TYR A 113 3.81 26.38 1.49
N ASN A 114 3.13 25.33 1.04
CA ASN A 114 1.73 25.42 0.61
C ASN A 114 0.83 25.48 1.86
N THR A 115 0.26 26.66 2.09
CA THR A 115 -0.69 26.94 3.17
C THR A 115 -2.11 27.14 2.66
N GLN A 116 -2.42 26.78 1.41
CA GLN A 116 -3.69 27.10 0.77
C GLN A 116 -4.82 26.13 1.14
N HIS A 117 -4.50 24.91 1.55
CA HIS A 117 -5.48 23.88 1.89
C HIS A 117 -4.93 22.89 2.93
N HIS A 118 -5.83 22.14 3.58
CA HIS A 118 -5.48 21.19 4.64
C HIS A 118 -4.84 19.89 4.13
N ASP A 119 -4.99 19.60 2.83
CA ASP A 119 -4.51 18.35 2.23
C ASP A 119 -2.98 18.27 2.03
N ILE A 120 -2.22 19.18 2.65
CA ILE A 120 -0.76 19.16 2.56
C ILE A 120 -0.16 17.83 3.07
N GLY A 121 -0.85 17.16 4.00
CA GLY A 121 -0.50 15.82 4.44
C GLY A 121 -0.51 14.79 3.30
N PHE A 122 -1.50 14.83 2.40
CA PHE A 122 -1.52 13.93 1.24
C PHE A 122 -0.40 14.22 0.27
N VAL A 123 -0.04 15.49 0.08
CA VAL A 123 1.05 15.86 -0.83
C VAL A 123 2.40 15.47 -0.23
N MET A 124 2.69 15.87 1.01
CA MET A 124 4.01 15.73 1.63
C MET A 124 4.20 14.40 2.35
N ASN A 125 3.22 13.89 3.10
CA ASN A 125 3.41 12.66 3.88
C ASN A 125 3.37 11.40 3.00
N CYS A 126 2.55 11.38 1.95
CA CYS A 126 2.57 10.27 0.99
C CYS A 126 3.88 10.22 0.17
N SER A 127 4.56 11.36 0.00
CA SER A 127 5.82 11.47 -0.73
C SER A 127 7.03 11.47 0.21
N TYR A 128 7.41 12.62 0.77
CA TYR A 128 8.53 12.80 1.69
C TYR A 128 8.40 11.96 2.96
N GLY A 129 7.18 11.79 3.50
CA GLY A 129 6.97 10.93 4.67
C GLY A 129 7.34 9.47 4.40
N ASN A 130 6.96 8.94 3.24
CA ASN A 130 7.37 7.61 2.80
C ASN A 130 8.86 7.54 2.47
N ALA A 131 9.43 8.57 1.84
CA ALA A 131 10.86 8.63 1.56
C ALA A 131 11.67 8.53 2.85
N TYR A 132 11.38 9.37 3.84
CA TYR A 132 12.03 9.34 5.15
C TYR A 132 11.84 8.00 5.86
N ARG A 133 10.61 7.46 5.88
CA ARG A 133 10.30 6.17 6.50
C ARG A 133 11.12 5.02 5.92
N LEU A 134 11.39 5.02 4.62
CA LEU A 134 12.03 3.91 3.90
C LEU A 134 13.54 4.07 3.75
N THR A 135 14.07 5.30 3.75
CA THR A 135 15.50 5.55 3.54
C THR A 135 16.22 6.10 4.77
N GLY A 136 15.50 6.69 5.72
CA GLY A 136 16.08 7.45 6.83
C GLY A 136 16.81 8.74 6.39
N ASP A 137 16.68 9.15 5.13
CA ASP A 137 17.37 10.31 4.59
C ASP A 137 16.73 11.60 5.10
N THR A 138 17.50 12.34 5.90
CA THR A 138 17.11 13.63 6.49
C THR A 138 17.49 14.84 5.62
N THR A 139 18.14 14.60 4.48
CA THR A 139 18.64 15.65 3.58
C THR A 139 17.72 15.94 2.39
N LEU A 140 16.65 15.14 2.24
CA LEU A 140 15.65 15.26 1.16
C LEU A 140 14.98 16.62 1.08
#